data_AF-A0A7C5TLC9-F1
#
_entry.id   AF-A0A7C5TLC9-F1
#
_cell.length_a   1.000
_cell.length_b   1.000
_cell.length_c   1.000
_cell.angle_alpha   90.00
_cell.angle_beta   90.00
_cell.angle_gamma   90.00
#
_symmetry.space_group_name_H-M   'P 1'
#
loop_
_entity.id
_entity.type
_entity.pdbx_description
1 polymer ?
#
loop_
_entity_poly.entity_id
_entity_poly.type
_entity_poly.pdbx_seq_one_letter_code
_entity_poly.pdbx_strand_id
1 'polypeptide(L)'
;MDLQDKITVMRGVLGCIVGVLSVLTLSLSIPLAFALPIVGYGASAVIARLFGAQSKWDLYLRATHVYFATWLLILLVIYNLFQ
;
A
#
# COMPACT_ATOMS: atom_id res chain seq x y z
N MET A 1 6.25 -19.27 -6.78
CA MET A 1 6.42 -18.04 -5.99
C MET A 1 6.25 -18.38 -4.53
N ASP A 2 7.25 -18.05 -3.72
CA ASP A 2 7.21 -18.27 -2.28
C ASP A 2 6.19 -17.31 -1.63
N LEU A 3 5.73 -17.62 -0.42
CA LEU A 3 4.83 -16.75 0.35
C LEU A 3 5.40 -15.34 0.49
N GLN A 4 6.71 -15.24 0.70
CA GLN A 4 7.41 -13.97 0.85
C GLN A 4 7.29 -13.09 -0.40
N ASP A 5 7.45 -13.68 -1.57
CA ASP A 5 7.31 -12.99 -2.85
C ASP A 5 5.87 -12.55 -3.06
N LYS A 6 4.90 -13.43 -2.76
CA LYS A 6 3.46 -13.12 -2.89
C LYS A 6 3.07 -11.92 -2.05
N ILE A 7 3.51 -11.87 -0.79
CA ILE A 7 3.25 -10.73 0.11
C ILE A 7 3.91 -9.46 -0.43
N THR A 8 5.15 -9.55 -0.90
CA THR A 8 5.89 -8.40 -1.44
C THR A 8 5.21 -7.81 -2.66
N VAL A 9 4.86 -8.65 -3.64
CA VAL A 9 4.16 -8.23 -4.86
C VAL A 9 2.78 -7.64 -4.52
N MET A 10 2.01 -8.32 -3.67
CA MET A 10 0.69 -7.84 -3.24
C MET A 10 0.77 -6.47 -2.56
N ARG A 11 1.75 -6.26 -1.69
CA ARG A 11 1.98 -4.98 -1.01
C ARG A 11 2.41 -3.88 -1.98
N GLY A 12 3.23 -4.20 -2.97
CA GLY A 12 3.56 -3.26 -4.04
C GLY A 12 2.33 -2.84 -4.86
N VAL A 13 1.50 -3.81 -5.26
CA VAL A 13 0.27 -3.53 -6.02
C VAL A 13 -0.72 -2.70 -5.19
N LEU A 14 -0.95 -3.05 -3.93
CA LEU A 14 -1.81 -2.28 -3.05
C LEU A 14 -1.27 -0.87 -2.81
N GLY A 15 0.04 -0.72 -2.60
CA GLY A 15 0.67 0.59 -2.46
C GLY A 15 0.41 1.46 -3.68
N CYS A 16 0.52 0.91 -4.90
CA CYS A 16 0.16 1.62 -6.13
C CYS A 16 -1.32 2.03 -6.16
N ILE A 17 -2.24 1.11 -5.88
CA ILE A 17 -3.70 1.38 -5.88
C ILE A 17 -4.03 2.50 -4.89
N VAL A 18 -3.52 2.40 -3.67
CA VAL A 18 -3.72 3.40 -2.63
C VAL A 18 -3.09 4.72 -3.03
N GLY A 19 -1.92 4.73 -3.68
CA GLY A 19 -1.28 5.93 -4.19
C GLY A 19 -2.18 6.69 -5.16
N VAL A 20 -2.79 5.99 -6.11
CA VAL A 20 -3.77 6.58 -7.03
C VAL A 20 -4.96 7.16 -6.26
N LEU A 21 -5.54 6.40 -5.32
CA LEU A 21 -6.67 6.89 -4.51
C LEU A 21 -6.30 8.13 -3.70
N SER A 22 -5.10 8.16 -3.10
CA SER A 22 -4.60 9.33 -2.37
C SER A 22 -4.55 10.56 -3.26
N VAL A 23 -4.09 10.45 -4.51
CA VAL A 23 -4.09 11.57 -5.46
C VAL A 23 -5.50 12.04 -5.79
N LEU A 24 -6.43 11.12 -6.04
CA LEU A 24 -7.83 11.47 -6.34
C LEU A 24 -8.52 12.18 -5.16
N THR A 25 -8.11 11.86 -3.93
CA THR A 25 -8.66 12.49 -2.72
C THR A 25 -7.91 13.74 -2.24
N LEU A 26 -6.74 14.05 -2.80
CA LEU A 26 -5.92 15.20 -2.39
C LEU A 26 -6.66 16.53 -2.57
N SER A 27 -7.44 16.66 -3.65
CA SER A 27 -8.27 17.84 -3.93
C SER A 27 -9.49 17.96 -3.00
N LEU A 28 -9.93 16.86 -2.39
CA LEU A 28 -11.06 16.83 -1.46
C LEU A 28 -10.61 17.14 -0.03
N SER A 29 -9.54 16.48 0.43
CA SER A 29 -9.05 16.59 1.80
C SER A 29 -7.64 15.99 1.93
N ILE A 30 -6.67 16.84 2.32
CA ILE A 30 -5.29 16.39 2.60
C ILE A 30 -5.27 15.29 3.68
N PRO A 31 -5.94 15.44 4.85
CA PRO A 31 -5.98 14.36 5.84
C PRO A 31 -6.48 13.02 5.29
N LEU A 32 -7.48 13.04 4.41
CA LEU A 32 -8.02 11.81 3.81
C LEU A 32 -6.98 11.10 2.94
N ALA A 33 -6.24 11.85 2.12
CA ALA A 33 -5.20 11.30 1.25
C ALA A 33 -4.10 10.56 2.03
N PHE A 34 -3.78 11.01 3.24
CA PHE A 34 -2.77 10.37 4.12
C PHE A 34 -3.36 9.32 5.06
N ALA A 35 -4.67 9.29 5.29
CA ALA A 35 -5.33 8.23 6.05
C ALA A 35 -5.47 6.93 5.23
N LEU A 36 -5.68 7.04 3.92
CA LEU A 36 -5.81 5.90 3.00
C LEU A 36 -4.68 4.86 3.08
N PRO A 37 -3.38 5.22 3.09
CA PRO A 37 -2.32 4.23 3.20
C PRO A 37 -2.34 3.45 4.51
N ILE A 38 -2.81 4.04 5.60
CA ILE A 38 -2.92 3.35 6.89
C ILE A 38 -4.02 2.29 6.81
N VAL A 39 -5.18 2.65 6.25
CA VAL A 39 -6.32 1.72 6.08
C VAL A 39 -5.97 0.61 5.10
N GLY A 40 -5.40 0.95 3.96
CA GLY A 40 -4.96 -0.02 2.95
C GLY A 40 -3.88 -0.96 3.46
N TYR A 41 -3.00 -0.48 4.36
CA TYR A 41 -2.01 -1.34 4.99
C TYR A 41 -2.64 -2.34 5.94
N GLY A 42 -3.66 -1.91 6.71
CA GLY A 42 -4.49 -2.81 7.52
C GLY A 42 -5.16 -3.89 6.67
N ALA A 43 -5.73 -3.52 5.52
CA ALA A 43 -6.30 -4.48 4.57
C ALA A 43 -5.25 -5.46 4.02
N SER A 44 -4.02 -4.99 3.75
CA SER A 44 -2.93 -5.86 3.26
C SER A 44 -2.61 -7.02 4.23
N ALA A 45 -2.75 -6.81 5.55
CA ALA A 45 -2.53 -7.84 6.54
C ALA A 45 -3.62 -8.95 6.47
N VAL A 46 -4.87 -8.57 6.17
CA VAL A 46 -5.96 -9.52 5.95
C VAL A 46 -5.68 -10.37 4.70
N ILE A 47 -5.24 -9.74 3.61
CA ILE A 47 -4.90 -10.45 2.37
C ILE A 47 -3.68 -11.36 2.57
N ALA A 48 -2.66 -10.91 3.32
CA ALA A 48 -1.52 -11.76 3.66
C ALA A 48 -1.94 -13.02 4.44
N ARG A 49 -2.94 -12.90 5.33
CA ARG A 49 -3.57 -14.05 6.01
C ARG A 49 -4.22 -15.03 5.03
N LEU A 50 -4.92 -14.53 4.01
CA LEU A 50 -5.52 -15.37 2.96
C LEU A 50 -4.47 -16.11 2.12
N PHE A 51 -3.24 -15.59 2.04
CA PHE A 51 -2.12 -16.30 1.42
C PHE A 51 -1.45 -17.35 2.33
N GLY A 52 -1.92 -17.50 3.57
CA GLY A 52 -1.38 -18.47 4.52
C GLY A 52 -0.31 -17.91 5.46
N ALA A 53 -0.15 -16.58 5.56
CA ALA A 53 0.76 -15.98 6.53
C ALA A 53 0.25 -16.18 7.97
N GLN A 54 1.04 -16.92 8.76
CA GLN A 54 0.74 -17.20 10.18
C GLN A 54 1.61 -16.35 11.12
N SER A 55 2.82 -15.99 10.71
CA SER A 55 3.75 -15.21 11.53
C SER A 55 3.35 -13.74 11.58
N LYS A 56 3.45 -13.12 12.76
CA LYS A 56 3.28 -11.67 12.93
C LYS A 56 4.24 -10.86 12.05
N TRP A 57 5.44 -11.39 11.79
CA TRP A 57 6.43 -10.75 10.92
C TRP A 57 5.97 -10.70 9.47
N ASP A 58 5.40 -11.79 8.97
CA ASP A 58 4.87 -11.86 7.61
C ASP A 58 3.62 -10.98 7.45
N LEU A 59 2.82 -10.85 8.51
CA LEU A 59 1.59 -10.04 8.51
C LEU A 59 1.83 -8.54 8.63
N TYR A 60 2.84 -8.09 9.39
CA TYR A 60 2.97 -6.67 9.77
C TYR A 60 4.31 -6.02 9.43
N LEU A 61 5.35 -6.77 9.08
CA LEU A 61 6.70 -6.21 8.90
C LEU A 61 7.30 -6.52 7.52
N ARG A 62 6.93 -7.66 6.94
CA ARG A 62 7.45 -8.08 5.64
C ARG A 62 7.01 -7.17 4.51
N ALA A 63 7.95 -6.58 3.78
CA ALA A 63 7.66 -5.70 2.64
C ALA A 63 6.78 -4.49 2.99
N THR A 64 6.78 -4.04 4.26
CA THR A 64 6.11 -2.80 4.67
C THR A 64 6.70 -1.59 3.93
N HIS A 65 8.03 -1.56 3.80
CA HIS A 65 8.73 -0.51 3.03
C HIS A 65 8.31 -0.49 1.56
N VAL A 66 8.04 -1.65 0.95
CA VAL A 66 7.58 -1.74 -0.45
C VAL A 66 6.21 -1.09 -0.59
N TYR A 67 5.29 -1.39 0.32
CA TYR A 67 3.96 -0.77 0.33
C TYR A 67 4.04 0.76 0.42
N PHE A 68 4.75 1.30 1.41
CA PHE A 68 4.83 2.75 1.61
C PHE A 68 5.67 3.46 0.53
N ALA A 69 6.73 2.83 0.04
CA ALA A 69 7.54 3.39 -1.05
C ALA A 69 6.73 3.47 -2.35
N THR A 70 6.01 2.40 -2.72
CA THR A 70 5.17 2.41 -3.94
C THR A 70 4.01 3.40 -3.82
N TRP A 71 3.35 3.47 -2.66
CA TRP A 71 2.33 4.48 -2.38
C TRP A 71 2.88 5.91 -2.57
N LEU A 72 4.01 6.23 -1.93
CA LEU A 72 4.60 7.56 -1.99
C LEU A 72 5.07 7.91 -3.40
N LEU A 73 5.70 6.97 -4.11
CA LEU A 73 6.15 7.17 -5.49
C LEU A 73 4.97 7.45 -6.42
N ILE A 74 3.89 6.68 -6.34
CA ILE A 74 2.71 6.90 -7.18
C ILE A 74 2.02 8.21 -6.84
N LEU A 75 1.91 8.54 -5.55
CA LEU A 75 1.38 9.82 -5.09
C LEU A 75 2.15 10.98 -5.73
N LEU A 76 3.48 10.98 -5.61
CA LEU A 76 4.34 12.05 -6.12
C LEU A 76 4.33 12.10 -7.65
N VAL A 77 4.49 10.96 -8.34
CA VAL A 77 4.55 10.92 -9.81
C VAL A 77 3.25 11.43 -10.41
N ILE A 78 2.11 10.90 -9.98
CA ILE A 78 0.81 11.32 -10.54
C ILE A 78 0.53 12.78 -10.15
N TYR A 79 0.79 13.19 -8.91
CA TYR A 79 0.59 14.58 -8.51
C TYR A 79 1.38 15.57 -9.39
N ASN A 80 2.64 15.26 -9.70
CA ASN A 80 3.49 16.11 -10.57
C ASN A 80 3.18 15.98 -12.07
N LEU A 81 2.44 14.97 -12.52
CA LEU A 81 2.03 14.85 -13.93
C LEU A 81 0.74 15.60 -14.24
N PHE A 82 -0.12 15.78 -13.25
CA PHE A 82 -1.45 16.38 -13.39
C PHE A 82 -1.56 17.80 -12.84
N GLN A 83 -0.48 18.36 -12.29
CA GLN A 83 -0.33 19.76 -11.89
C GLN A 83 0.87 20.38 -12.59
#